data_AF-A0A1Y2T937-F1
#
_entry.id   AF-A0A1Y2T937-F1
#
_cell.length_a   1.000
_cell.length_b   1.000
_cell.length_c   1.000
_cell.angle_alpha   90.00
_cell.angle_beta   90.00
_cell.angle_gamma   90.00
#
_symmetry.space_group_name_H-M   'P 1'
#
loop_
_entity.id
_entity.type
_entity.pdbx_description
1 polymer ?
#
loop_
_entity_poly.entity_id
_entity_poly.type
_entity_poly.pdbx_seq_one_letter_code
_entity_poly.pdbx_strand_id
1 'polypeptide(L)'
;MYWRYLYLDRAIYKPTDTVHLWGILHPREPEARPVDRVRVEVTRGWYWGAGSERVVLASADLPVERSSFIGGLTLPNLTPGTYQMGLWVGDELFASRWFEVATYAKPVYQIDVTPDREALFAGETVTFRVRATFFEGTPVPDMQLNYRIGGDTGSVITDANGEAVIVYTPPKQPESWGWWESWLTLYVSGGEPEIGEVTAERTVRLFSRDVMQRAETMVVGDQVTVTVQINRVVLDQLLAGTGTDATGPAVAGQPVTFTLFERNWIPVEEGEYYDFIEKVVRKRYRYQQQTREIIKETAETDGDGRAIFRFTLDPEKQYEVQYGVQDSRGLWLVSSAWVSGQWYGYDPDWGWPQLVPEDEGRYRVAVGEPVAYVLRKGSGGWMTGPTASCSSPPAGASGSTPCRIRLPSPQRCRSKTFPTRPSTASPSTAAATSRPCTPSPSTRRRCGWT
;
A
#
# COMPACT_ATOMS: atom_id res chain seq x y z
N MET A 1 -26.10 10.46 1.07
CA MET A 1 -24.74 10.24 0.49
C MET A 1 -24.67 10.83 -0.94
N TYR A 2 -23.50 11.11 -1.54
CA TYR A 2 -23.38 11.69 -2.90
C TYR A 2 -22.49 10.86 -3.83
N TRP A 3 -22.84 10.79 -5.11
CA TRP A 3 -21.90 10.47 -6.18
C TRP A 3 -21.03 11.70 -6.42
N ARG A 4 -19.71 11.52 -6.40
CA ARG A 4 -18.75 12.62 -6.48
C ARG A 4 -17.54 12.23 -7.31
N TYR A 5 -17.08 13.15 -8.15
CA TYR A 5 -15.85 13.00 -8.91
C TYR A 5 -15.20 14.36 -9.09
N LEU A 6 -13.88 14.40 -9.02
CA LEU A 6 -13.06 15.57 -9.29
C LEU A 6 -11.94 15.16 -10.26
N TYR A 7 -11.87 15.89 -11.37
CA TYR A 7 -10.91 15.74 -12.44
C TYR A 7 -10.18 17.06 -12.67
N LEU A 8 -8.88 16.98 -12.89
CA LEU A 8 -8.02 18.09 -13.29
C LEU A 8 -7.52 17.82 -14.71
N ASP A 9 -7.37 18.85 -15.54
CA ASP A 9 -6.94 18.70 -16.94
C ASP A 9 -5.52 18.12 -17.07
N ARG A 10 -4.67 18.41 -16.08
CA ARG A 10 -3.27 17.97 -16.02
C ARG A 10 -2.90 17.51 -14.60
N ALA A 11 -1.82 16.74 -14.51
CA ALA A 11 -1.22 16.36 -13.22
C ALA A 11 -0.11 17.34 -12.76
N ILE A 12 0.47 18.12 -13.69
CA ILE A 12 1.59 19.04 -13.45
C ILE A 12 1.26 20.42 -14.04
N TYR A 13 1.50 21.48 -13.26
CA TYR A 13 1.22 22.87 -13.61
C TYR A 13 2.44 23.76 -13.37
N LYS A 14 2.53 24.87 -14.10
CA LYS A 14 3.51 25.93 -13.77
C LYS A 14 3.00 26.80 -12.61
N PRO A 15 3.89 27.52 -11.90
CA PRO A 15 3.54 28.34 -10.73
C PRO A 15 2.31 29.25 -10.87
N THR A 16 2.08 29.78 -12.07
CA THR A 16 1.01 30.74 -12.39
C THR A 16 -0.03 30.18 -13.35
N ASP A 17 -0.02 28.88 -13.62
CA ASP A 17 -1.00 28.25 -14.51
C ASP A 17 -2.42 28.37 -13.93
N THR A 18 -3.41 28.26 -14.81
CA THR A 18 -4.79 27.99 -14.39
C THR A 18 -5.03 26.48 -14.39
N VAL A 19 -5.44 25.96 -13.25
CA VAL A 19 -5.90 24.57 -13.12
C VAL A 19 -7.33 24.51 -13.64
N HIS A 20 -7.56 23.78 -14.73
CA HIS A 20 -8.91 23.54 -15.24
C HIS A 20 -9.46 22.27 -14.62
N LEU A 21 -10.69 22.32 -14.15
CA LEU A 21 -11.29 21.21 -13.43
C LEU A 21 -12.74 20.99 -13.82
N TRP A 22 -13.12 19.73 -13.78
CA TRP A 22 -14.48 19.28 -14.02
C TRP A 22 -14.83 18.22 -12.98
N GLY A 23 -16.10 18.14 -12.63
CA GLY A 23 -16.56 17.09 -11.75
C GLY A 23 -18.05 16.92 -11.76
N ILE A 24 -18.47 15.85 -11.08
CA ILE A 24 -19.89 15.56 -10.83
C ILE A 24 -20.15 15.58 -9.34
N LEU A 25 -21.35 16.03 -8.99
CA LEU A 25 -21.88 15.99 -7.65
C LEU A 25 -23.38 15.71 -7.72
N HIS A 26 -23.78 14.46 -7.48
CA HIS A 26 -25.16 14.01 -7.59
C HIS A 26 -25.63 13.36 -6.28
N PRO A 27 -26.77 13.78 -5.70
CA PRO A 27 -27.37 13.12 -4.54
C PRO A 27 -27.61 11.61 -4.78
N ARG A 28 -27.24 10.73 -3.85
CA ARG A 28 -27.56 9.29 -3.94
C ARG A 28 -28.97 8.97 -3.45
N GLU A 29 -29.50 9.82 -2.59
CA GLU A 29 -30.81 9.64 -1.96
C GLU A 29 -31.77 10.74 -2.47
N PRO A 30 -33.05 10.41 -2.73
CA PRO A 30 -34.04 11.39 -3.21
C PRO A 30 -34.26 12.58 -2.27
N GLU A 31 -33.97 12.40 -0.98
CA GLU A 31 -34.18 13.38 0.09
C GLU A 31 -32.97 14.31 0.28
N ALA A 32 -31.83 13.99 -0.33
CA ALA A 32 -30.63 14.81 -0.21
C ALA A 32 -30.77 16.10 -1.03
N ARG A 33 -30.44 17.23 -0.40
CA ARG A 33 -30.60 18.55 -1.01
C ARG A 33 -29.70 18.68 -2.24
N PRO A 34 -30.18 19.30 -3.33
CA PRO A 34 -29.30 19.68 -4.42
C PRO A 34 -28.23 20.64 -3.91
N VAL A 35 -27.02 20.48 -4.43
CA VAL A 35 -25.90 21.38 -4.16
C VAL A 35 -25.80 22.30 -5.35
N ASP A 36 -26.01 23.60 -5.15
CA ASP A 36 -26.02 24.59 -6.23
C ASP A 36 -24.65 25.24 -6.46
N ARG A 37 -23.75 25.12 -5.48
CA ARG A 37 -22.37 25.65 -5.53
C ARG A 37 -21.42 24.73 -4.79
N VAL A 38 -20.21 24.64 -5.32
CA VAL A 38 -19.07 23.98 -4.67
C VAL A 38 -17.93 24.98 -4.52
N ARG A 39 -17.13 24.80 -3.47
CA ARG A 39 -15.90 25.56 -3.27
C ARG A 39 -14.71 24.65 -3.56
N VAL A 40 -13.80 25.09 -4.42
CA VAL A 40 -12.54 24.41 -4.68
C VAL A 40 -11.39 25.16 -4.01
N GLU A 41 -10.51 24.44 -3.33
CA GLU A 41 -9.40 25.04 -2.58
C GLU A 41 -8.09 24.33 -2.92
N VAL A 42 -7.03 25.12 -3.12
CA VAL A 42 -5.65 24.61 -3.22
C VAL A 42 -4.96 24.74 -1.87
N THR A 43 -4.37 23.65 -1.40
CA THR A 43 -3.57 23.61 -0.17
C THR A 43 -2.24 22.88 -0.41
N ARG A 44 -1.23 23.15 0.42
CA ARG A 44 0.05 22.42 0.43
C ARG A 44 -0.08 21.17 1.32
N GLY A 45 -0.97 20.27 0.94
CA GLY A 45 -1.13 18.94 1.54
C GLY A 45 -1.67 18.82 2.96
N TRP A 46 -1.80 17.56 3.41
CA TRP A 46 -2.32 17.12 4.70
C TRP A 46 -1.17 16.72 5.61
N TYR A 47 -0.93 17.49 6.68
CA TYR A 47 0.14 17.24 7.64
C TYR A 47 -0.36 16.31 8.76
N TRP A 48 0.34 15.20 9.00
CA TRP A 48 0.19 14.43 10.24
C TRP A 48 0.89 15.19 11.37
N GLY A 49 0.12 15.95 12.15
CA GLY A 49 0.63 16.61 13.35
C GLY A 49 -0.42 17.54 13.95
N ALA A 50 -0.79 17.30 15.21
CA ALA A 50 -1.60 18.21 15.99
C ALA A 50 -0.92 19.59 16.05
N GLY A 51 -1.50 20.60 15.39
CA GLY A 51 -1.01 21.98 15.39
C GLY A 51 -0.60 22.56 14.04
N SER A 52 -0.73 21.84 12.93
CA SER A 52 -0.55 22.43 11.59
C SER A 52 -1.84 23.05 11.08
N GLU A 53 -1.81 24.35 10.80
CA GLU A 53 -2.97 25.11 10.34
C GLU A 53 -3.16 24.90 8.83
N ARG A 54 -4.39 24.55 8.41
CA ARG A 54 -4.74 24.40 6.99
C ARG A 54 -4.66 25.77 6.31
N VAL A 55 -3.60 26.00 5.53
CA VAL A 55 -3.46 27.23 4.74
C VAL A 55 -4.08 27.06 3.36
N VAL A 56 -5.18 27.76 3.10
CA VAL A 56 -5.80 27.87 1.77
C VAL A 56 -5.00 28.86 0.94
N LEU A 57 -4.41 28.38 -0.15
CA LEU A 57 -3.52 29.16 -1.01
C LEU A 57 -4.30 29.85 -2.13
N ALA A 58 -5.30 29.18 -2.66
CA ALA A 58 -6.22 29.69 -3.66
C ALA A 58 -7.58 29.04 -3.49
N SER A 59 -8.65 29.77 -3.83
CA SER A 59 -10.02 29.26 -3.74
C SER A 59 -10.90 29.86 -4.83
N ALA A 60 -11.87 29.08 -5.29
CA ALA A 60 -12.94 29.56 -6.16
C ALA A 60 -14.24 28.83 -5.83
N ASP A 61 -15.35 29.55 -5.98
CA ASP A 61 -16.68 28.95 -5.95
C ASP A 61 -17.19 28.72 -7.37
N LEU A 62 -17.65 27.50 -7.63
CA LEU A 62 -18.17 27.10 -8.93
C LEU A 62 -19.66 26.76 -8.82
N PRO A 63 -20.49 27.20 -9.77
CA PRO A 63 -21.88 26.77 -9.83
C PRO A 63 -21.94 25.28 -10.17
N VAL A 64 -22.94 24.60 -9.61
CA VAL A 64 -23.29 23.23 -9.96
C VAL A 64 -24.55 23.27 -10.80
N GLU A 65 -24.44 22.83 -12.04
CA GLU A 65 -25.55 22.75 -12.97
C GLU A 65 -25.75 21.31 -13.41
N ARG A 66 -26.97 20.79 -13.26
CA ARG A 66 -27.32 19.41 -13.63
C ARG A 66 -26.35 18.38 -13.04
N SER A 67 -26.02 18.56 -11.75
CA SER A 67 -25.07 17.71 -11.00
C SER A 67 -23.65 17.69 -11.54
N SER A 68 -23.25 18.71 -12.30
CA SER A 68 -21.89 18.89 -12.80
C SER A 68 -21.37 20.28 -12.48
N PHE A 69 -20.05 20.40 -12.30
CA PHE A 69 -19.38 21.69 -12.18
C PHE A 69 -18.15 21.70 -13.07
N ILE A 70 -17.85 22.86 -13.63
CA ILE A 70 -16.67 23.10 -14.47
C ILE A 70 -16.12 24.47 -14.11
N GLY A 71 -14.80 24.60 -14.09
CA GLY A 71 -14.18 25.86 -13.74
C GLY A 71 -12.68 25.87 -13.90
N GLY A 72 -12.09 27.01 -13.56
CA GLY A 72 -10.65 27.21 -13.50
C GLY A 72 -10.26 27.94 -12.23
N LEU A 73 -9.08 27.62 -11.70
CA LEU A 73 -8.48 28.33 -10.57
C LEU A 73 -7.04 28.69 -10.91
N THR A 74 -6.75 29.99 -11.00
CA THR A 74 -5.40 30.49 -11.27
C THR A 74 -4.52 30.35 -10.03
N LEU A 75 -3.35 29.75 -10.20
CA LEU A 75 -2.40 29.53 -9.12
C LEU A 75 -1.67 30.84 -8.75
N PRO A 76 -1.51 31.17 -7.45
CA PRO A 76 -0.94 32.43 -6.98
C PRO A 76 0.59 32.39 -6.97
N ASN A 77 1.21 32.03 -8.10
CA ASN A 77 2.66 31.85 -8.23
C ASN A 77 3.24 30.89 -7.18
N LEU A 78 2.74 29.65 -7.18
CA LEU A 78 3.13 28.63 -6.21
C LEU A 78 4.58 28.18 -6.42
N THR A 79 5.31 27.94 -5.33
CA THR A 79 6.64 27.34 -5.41
C THR A 79 6.53 25.88 -5.88
N PRO A 80 7.54 25.33 -6.57
CA PRO A 80 7.53 23.93 -6.96
C PRO A 80 7.28 22.98 -5.79
N GLY A 81 6.48 21.93 -6.03
CA GLY A 81 6.12 20.92 -5.04
C GLY A 81 4.72 20.34 -5.25
N THR A 82 4.32 19.45 -4.34
CA THR A 82 3.02 18.78 -4.39
C THR A 82 1.94 19.56 -3.64
N TYR A 83 0.80 19.73 -4.27
CA TYR A 83 -0.37 20.45 -3.77
C TYR A 83 -1.63 19.60 -3.90
N GLN A 84 -2.66 19.95 -3.14
CA GLN A 84 -3.95 19.27 -3.16
C GLN A 84 -5.04 20.25 -3.59
N MET A 85 -5.86 19.84 -4.57
CA MET A 85 -7.15 20.45 -4.89
C MET A 85 -8.23 19.74 -4.08
N GLY A 86 -8.90 20.44 -3.17
CA GLY A 86 -10.05 19.95 -2.40
C GLY A 86 -11.36 20.50 -2.94
N LEU A 87 -12.38 19.66 -3.04
CA LEU A 87 -13.76 20.00 -3.38
C LEU A 87 -14.61 20.02 -2.11
N TRP A 88 -15.20 21.16 -1.78
CA TRP A 88 -15.93 21.42 -0.55
C TRP A 88 -17.39 21.76 -0.81
N VAL A 89 -18.26 21.26 0.05
CA VAL A 89 -19.67 21.64 0.14
C VAL A 89 -19.93 22.08 1.57
N GLY A 90 -20.16 23.38 1.78
CA GLY A 90 -20.07 23.94 3.13
C GLY A 90 -18.66 23.70 3.70
N ASP A 91 -18.60 23.07 4.88
CA ASP A 91 -17.35 22.75 5.59
C ASP A 91 -16.90 21.29 5.41
N GLU A 92 -17.58 20.51 4.57
CA GLU A 92 -17.24 19.11 4.34
C GLU A 92 -16.38 18.93 3.08
N LEU A 93 -15.26 18.21 3.21
CA LEU A 93 -14.42 17.81 2.08
C LEU A 93 -15.05 16.62 1.36
N PHE A 94 -15.54 16.86 0.16
CA PHE A 94 -16.17 15.82 -0.65
C PHE A 94 -15.15 15.02 -1.47
N ALA A 95 -14.17 15.66 -2.09
CA ALA A 95 -13.16 14.96 -2.87
C ALA A 95 -11.86 15.73 -2.85
N SER A 96 -10.74 15.05 -3.05
CA SER A 96 -9.47 15.74 -3.27
C SER A 96 -8.63 15.04 -4.33
N ARG A 97 -7.78 15.82 -4.98
CA ARG A 97 -6.79 15.37 -5.96
C ARG A 97 -5.45 16.05 -5.71
N TRP A 98 -4.39 15.27 -5.77
CA TRP A 98 -3.04 15.79 -5.74
C TRP A 98 -2.62 16.24 -7.14
N PHE A 99 -1.84 17.32 -7.21
CA PHE A 99 -1.17 17.78 -8.41
C PHE A 99 0.20 18.34 -8.05
N GLU A 100 1.08 18.43 -9.03
CA GLU A 100 2.42 18.99 -8.87
C GLU A 100 2.49 20.39 -9.50
N VAL A 101 3.19 21.28 -8.82
CA VAL A 101 3.66 22.53 -9.42
C VAL A 101 5.14 22.36 -9.70
N ALA A 102 5.56 22.63 -10.92
CA ALA A 102 6.96 22.57 -11.33
C ALA A 102 7.27 23.71 -12.30
N THR A 103 8.50 24.23 -12.25
CA THR A 103 9.04 25.10 -13.30
C THR A 103 9.52 24.26 -14.49
N TYR A 104 8.66 23.38 -15.01
CA TYR A 104 9.05 22.47 -16.09
C TYR A 104 9.24 23.25 -17.40
N ALA A 105 10.36 23.00 -18.09
CA ALA A 105 10.41 23.12 -19.54
C ALA A 105 10.16 21.74 -20.13
N LYS A 106 9.42 21.69 -21.24
CA LYS A 106 9.22 20.43 -21.94
C LYS A 106 10.61 19.94 -22.37
N PRO A 107 11.04 18.74 -21.97
CA PRO A 107 12.30 18.21 -22.47
C PRO A 107 12.27 18.16 -23.99
N VAL A 108 13.43 18.30 -24.63
CA VAL A 108 13.51 18.26 -26.09
C VAL A 108 13.60 16.83 -26.62
N TYR A 109 13.94 15.85 -25.76
CA TYR A 109 14.12 14.45 -26.08
C TYR A 109 13.43 13.50 -25.09
N GLN A 110 13.37 12.22 -25.46
CA GLN A 110 12.94 11.09 -24.65
C GLN A 110 14.03 10.00 -24.64
N ILE A 111 14.02 9.13 -23.63
CA ILE A 111 14.91 7.97 -23.50
C ILE A 111 14.05 6.71 -23.46
N ASP A 112 14.32 5.76 -24.34
CA ASP A 112 13.67 4.45 -24.40
C ASP A 112 14.69 3.35 -24.09
N VAL A 113 14.30 2.36 -23.29
CA VAL A 113 15.18 1.27 -22.84
C VAL A 113 14.53 -0.08 -23.14
N THR A 114 15.21 -0.92 -23.91
CA THR A 114 14.72 -2.24 -24.33
C THR A 114 15.72 -3.33 -23.93
N PRO A 115 15.36 -4.28 -23.05
CA PRO A 115 16.22 -5.42 -22.73
C PRO A 115 16.18 -6.47 -23.85
N ASP A 116 17.22 -7.28 -23.96
CA ASP A 116 17.26 -8.46 -24.85
C ASP A 116 16.44 -9.66 -24.30
N ARG A 117 16.04 -9.60 -23.03
CA ARG A 117 15.23 -10.62 -22.34
C ARG A 117 14.40 -10.01 -21.20
N GLU A 118 13.21 -10.57 -20.96
CA GLU A 118 12.29 -10.12 -19.90
C GLU A 118 12.49 -10.85 -18.55
N ALA A 119 13.29 -11.92 -18.55
CA ALA A 119 13.67 -12.65 -17.36
C ALA A 119 15.09 -13.24 -17.48
N LEU A 120 15.77 -13.44 -16.35
CA LEU A 120 17.06 -14.13 -16.30
C LEU A 120 17.34 -14.72 -14.92
N PHE A 121 18.29 -15.66 -14.88
CA PHE A 121 18.88 -16.12 -13.63
C PHE A 121 20.08 -15.26 -13.20
N ALA A 122 20.33 -15.18 -11.90
CA ALA A 122 21.56 -14.59 -11.37
C ALA A 122 22.80 -15.26 -11.99
N GLY A 123 23.74 -14.44 -12.45
CA GLY A 123 24.94 -14.83 -13.19
C GLY A 123 24.76 -14.94 -14.71
N GLU A 124 23.55 -14.77 -15.25
CA GLU A 124 23.34 -14.57 -16.67
C GLU A 124 23.48 -13.08 -17.02
N THR A 125 23.84 -12.80 -18.27
CA THR A 125 24.00 -11.43 -18.75
C THR A 125 22.73 -10.95 -19.44
N VAL A 126 22.29 -9.73 -19.13
CA VAL A 126 21.25 -9.00 -19.86
C VAL A 126 21.87 -7.81 -20.58
N THR A 127 21.40 -7.55 -21.80
CA THR A 127 21.81 -6.39 -22.59
C THR A 127 20.62 -5.46 -22.76
N PHE A 128 20.80 -4.20 -22.36
CA PHE A 128 19.82 -3.13 -22.55
C PHE A 128 20.26 -2.24 -23.70
N ARG A 129 19.39 -2.11 -24.71
CA ARG A 129 19.52 -1.10 -25.77
C ARG A 129 18.79 0.15 -25.32
N VAL A 130 19.53 1.25 -25.29
CA VAL A 130 19.01 2.56 -24.94
C VAL A 130 18.95 3.40 -26.20
N ARG A 131 17.84 4.12 -26.41
CA ARG A 131 17.67 5.04 -27.52
C ARG A 131 17.23 6.41 -27.00
N ALA A 132 17.99 7.45 -27.35
CA ALA A 132 17.64 8.84 -27.11
C ALA A 132 17.13 9.46 -28.42
N THR A 133 15.95 10.09 -28.38
CA THR A 133 15.32 10.65 -29.58
C THR A 133 14.64 11.97 -29.24
N PHE A 134 14.82 12.99 -30.08
CA PHE A 134 14.06 14.23 -29.97
C PHE A 134 12.56 13.97 -30.20
N PHE A 135 11.67 14.79 -29.62
CA PHE A 135 10.22 14.58 -29.79
C PHE A 135 9.72 14.69 -31.24
N GLU A 136 10.51 15.25 -32.16
CA GLU A 136 10.17 15.27 -33.60
C GLU A 136 10.66 14.01 -34.36
N GLY A 137 11.51 13.19 -33.74
CA GLY A 137 11.93 11.88 -34.26
C GLY A 137 13.41 11.74 -34.64
N THR A 138 14.22 12.81 -34.64
CA THR A 138 15.66 12.69 -34.91
C THR A 138 16.44 12.12 -33.72
N PRO A 139 17.53 11.38 -33.98
CA PRO A 139 18.37 10.84 -32.92
C PRO A 139 19.11 11.95 -32.16
N VAL A 140 19.43 11.68 -30.89
CA VAL A 140 20.30 12.55 -30.08
C VAL A 140 21.71 11.93 -30.03
N PRO A 141 22.63 12.30 -30.93
CA PRO A 141 23.99 11.76 -30.93
C PRO A 141 24.87 12.39 -29.85
N ASP A 142 25.94 11.68 -29.48
CA ASP A 142 26.98 12.14 -28.56
C ASP A 142 26.46 12.59 -27.17
N MET A 143 25.30 12.07 -26.77
CA MET A 143 24.66 12.40 -25.50
C MET A 143 25.19 11.47 -24.41
N GLN A 144 25.73 12.05 -23.33
CA GLN A 144 26.04 11.28 -22.13
C GLN A 144 24.74 10.89 -21.40
N LEU A 145 24.59 9.60 -21.14
CA LEU A 145 23.53 9.01 -20.32
C LEU A 145 24.15 8.37 -19.08
N ASN A 146 23.64 8.71 -17.91
CA ASN A 146 24.02 8.08 -16.65
C ASN A 146 23.05 6.95 -16.35
N TYR A 147 23.52 5.88 -15.71
CA TYR A 147 22.66 4.77 -15.32
C TYR A 147 22.97 4.22 -13.94
N ARG A 148 21.97 3.58 -13.34
CA ARG A 148 22.09 2.82 -12.09
C ARG A 148 21.36 1.47 -12.21
N ILE A 149 22.05 0.38 -11.87
CA ILE A 149 21.52 -0.98 -11.95
C ILE A 149 22.20 -1.88 -10.92
N GLY A 150 21.42 -2.65 -10.15
CA GLY A 150 21.97 -3.63 -9.21
C GLY A 150 22.93 -3.06 -8.14
N GLY A 151 22.83 -1.75 -7.83
CA GLY A 151 23.75 -1.04 -6.94
C GLY A 151 24.93 -0.38 -7.65
N ASP A 152 25.23 -0.78 -8.89
CA ASP A 152 26.26 -0.18 -9.71
C ASP A 152 25.76 1.10 -10.38
N THR A 153 26.69 2.02 -10.64
CA THR A 153 26.44 3.24 -11.40
C THR A 153 27.45 3.35 -12.54
N GLY A 154 27.06 3.97 -13.65
CA GLY A 154 27.94 4.17 -14.79
C GLY A 154 27.38 5.20 -15.75
N SER A 155 28.07 5.38 -16.88
CA SER A 155 27.60 6.22 -17.97
C SER A 155 27.94 5.59 -19.32
N VAL A 156 27.13 5.93 -20.33
CA VAL A 156 27.33 5.58 -21.74
C VAL A 156 27.12 6.83 -22.59
N ILE A 157 27.69 6.85 -23.79
CA ILE A 157 27.48 7.94 -24.76
C ILE A 157 26.72 7.35 -25.95
N THR A 158 25.70 8.07 -26.44
CA THR A 158 24.94 7.66 -27.61
C THR A 158 25.75 7.81 -28.90
N ASP A 159 25.56 6.89 -29.83
CA ASP A 159 26.16 6.93 -31.16
C ASP A 159 25.44 7.91 -32.12
N ALA A 160 25.85 7.95 -33.39
CA ALA A 160 25.23 8.80 -34.41
C ALA A 160 23.72 8.56 -34.63
N ASN A 161 23.21 7.38 -34.22
CA ASN A 161 21.78 7.03 -34.29
C ASN A 161 21.06 7.28 -32.96
N GLY A 162 21.72 7.92 -31.99
CA GLY A 162 21.15 8.16 -30.67
C GLY A 162 21.04 6.88 -29.84
N GLU A 163 21.78 5.83 -30.17
CA GLU A 163 21.70 4.54 -29.49
C GLU A 163 22.92 4.30 -28.59
N ALA A 164 22.69 3.63 -27.46
CA ALA A 164 23.74 3.17 -26.56
C ALA A 164 23.40 1.77 -26.04
N VAL A 165 24.42 1.05 -25.56
CA VAL A 165 24.25 -0.31 -25.03
C VAL A 165 24.79 -0.38 -23.60
N ILE A 166 23.97 -0.90 -22.70
CA ILE A 166 24.35 -1.18 -21.31
C ILE A 166 24.28 -2.70 -21.11
N VAL A 167 25.38 -3.31 -20.66
CA VAL A 167 25.46 -4.75 -20.41
C VAL A 167 25.64 -4.97 -18.91
N TYR A 168 24.86 -5.88 -18.34
CA TYR A 168 24.92 -6.18 -16.92
C TYR A 168 24.77 -7.67 -16.63
N THR A 169 25.55 -8.16 -15.67
CA THR A 169 25.48 -9.54 -15.18
C THR A 169 25.23 -9.50 -13.67
N PRO A 170 23.99 -9.75 -13.20
CA PRO A 170 23.71 -9.79 -11.77
C PRO A 170 24.60 -10.85 -11.07
N PRO A 171 25.27 -10.52 -9.96
CA PRO A 171 26.21 -11.43 -9.34
C PRO A 171 25.53 -12.67 -8.77
N LYS A 172 26.22 -13.82 -8.85
CA LYS A 172 25.80 -15.03 -8.13
C LYS A 172 26.17 -14.88 -6.66
N GLN A 173 25.17 -14.81 -5.80
CA GLN A 173 25.39 -14.91 -4.36
C GLN A 173 25.38 -16.39 -3.93
N PRO A 174 26.31 -16.83 -3.06
CA PRO A 174 26.31 -18.21 -2.53
C PRO A 174 25.01 -18.58 -1.82
N GLU A 175 24.38 -17.58 -1.19
CA GLU A 175 23.15 -17.72 -0.41
C GLU A 175 22.21 -16.56 -0.75
N SER A 176 20.91 -16.84 -0.82
CA SER A 176 19.86 -15.85 -1.10
C SER A 176 18.72 -16.06 -0.12
N TRP A 177 18.31 -14.98 0.55
CA TRP A 177 17.28 -14.98 1.58
C TRP A 177 15.93 -14.48 1.07
N GLY A 178 14.87 -15.18 1.48
CA GLY A 178 13.48 -14.78 1.23
C GLY A 178 12.99 -15.20 -0.14
N TRP A 179 12.65 -14.21 -0.97
CA TRP A 179 11.97 -14.44 -2.24
C TRP A 179 12.93 -15.00 -3.31
N TRP A 180 12.51 -16.06 -4.00
CA TRP A 180 13.25 -16.66 -5.12
C TRP A 180 13.28 -15.75 -6.37
N GLU A 181 12.38 -14.78 -6.40
CA GLU A 181 12.20 -13.80 -7.48
C GLU A 181 12.36 -12.38 -6.94
N SER A 182 12.99 -11.54 -7.76
CA SER A 182 13.12 -10.09 -7.54
C SER A 182 13.05 -9.34 -8.88
N TRP A 183 13.16 -8.02 -8.82
CA TRP A 183 13.19 -7.16 -9.99
C TRP A 183 14.60 -6.56 -10.15
N LEU A 184 15.20 -6.78 -11.31
CA LEU A 184 16.39 -6.05 -11.73
C LEU A 184 15.95 -4.77 -12.42
N THR A 185 16.14 -3.62 -11.75
CA THR A 185 15.75 -2.32 -12.29
C THR A 185 16.96 -1.56 -12.83
N LEU A 186 16.90 -1.18 -14.09
CA LEU A 186 17.78 -0.21 -14.73
C LEU A 186 17.12 1.17 -14.71
N TYR A 187 17.79 2.13 -14.10
CA TYR A 187 17.47 3.55 -14.20
C TYR A 187 18.46 4.21 -15.14
N VAL A 188 17.98 5.01 -16.08
CA VAL A 188 18.80 5.82 -17.00
C VAL A 188 18.35 7.27 -16.90
N SER A 189 19.30 8.21 -16.88
CA SER A 189 19.02 9.64 -16.92
C SER A 189 19.98 10.38 -17.85
N GLY A 190 19.57 11.56 -18.32
CA GLY A 190 20.48 12.47 -19.05
C GLY A 190 21.63 12.96 -18.18
N GLY A 191 22.84 13.03 -18.74
CA GLY A 191 24.05 13.40 -18.01
C GLY A 191 24.33 14.90 -17.90
N GLU A 192 23.69 15.72 -18.73
CA GLU A 192 23.89 17.17 -18.79
C GLU A 192 22.80 17.93 -18.01
N PRO A 193 23.11 19.13 -17.45
CA PRO A 193 22.13 20.01 -16.83
C PRO A 193 21.13 20.55 -17.86
N GLU A 194 20.11 19.76 -18.16
CA GLU A 194 18.97 20.19 -18.96
C GLU A 194 18.00 21.02 -18.09
N ILE A 195 17.08 21.73 -18.75
CA ILE A 195 16.05 22.53 -18.07
C ILE A 195 15.09 21.64 -17.23
N GLY A 196 15.14 20.31 -17.43
CA GLY A 196 14.55 19.30 -16.56
C GLY A 196 15.19 17.92 -16.77
N GLU A 197 15.24 17.09 -15.73
CA GLU A 197 15.81 15.74 -15.79
C GLU A 197 14.89 14.80 -16.60
N VAL A 198 15.43 14.17 -17.64
CA VAL A 198 14.75 13.10 -18.37
C VAL A 198 15.28 11.77 -17.85
N THR A 199 14.36 10.91 -17.41
CA THR A 199 14.69 9.58 -16.89
C THR A 199 13.89 8.51 -17.61
N ALA A 200 14.47 7.32 -17.67
CA ALA A 200 13.81 6.10 -18.11
C ALA A 200 14.08 4.99 -17.10
N GLU A 201 13.07 4.17 -16.83
CA GLU A 201 13.17 3.01 -15.96
C GLU A 201 12.78 1.76 -16.75
N ARG A 202 13.57 0.70 -16.62
CA ARG A 202 13.20 -0.62 -17.14
C ARG A 202 13.49 -1.70 -16.12
N THR A 203 12.52 -2.60 -15.94
CA THR A 203 12.64 -3.76 -15.06
C THR A 203 12.71 -5.05 -15.87
N VAL A 204 13.44 -6.03 -15.33
CA VAL A 204 13.54 -7.40 -15.82
C VAL A 204 13.40 -8.33 -14.62
N ARG A 205 12.72 -9.48 -14.78
CA ARG A 205 12.55 -10.45 -13.68
C ARG A 205 13.87 -11.16 -13.41
N LEU A 206 14.31 -11.14 -12.15
CA LEU A 206 15.56 -11.76 -11.73
C LEU A 206 15.29 -12.92 -10.77
N PHE A 207 15.72 -14.11 -11.18
CA PHE A 207 15.63 -15.32 -10.37
C PHE A 207 16.99 -15.67 -9.77
N SER A 208 17.08 -15.66 -8.44
CA SER A 208 18.34 -15.96 -7.74
C SER A 208 18.75 -17.43 -7.90
N ARG A 209 17.77 -18.31 -8.12
CA ARG A 209 17.88 -19.78 -8.06
C ARG A 209 17.06 -20.43 -9.16
N ASP A 210 17.46 -21.63 -9.60
CA ASP A 210 16.70 -22.43 -10.57
C ASP A 210 15.62 -23.33 -9.90
N VAL A 211 15.40 -23.10 -8.61
CA VAL A 211 14.32 -23.66 -7.80
C VAL A 211 13.61 -22.54 -7.07
N MET A 212 12.33 -22.73 -6.80
CA MET A 212 11.52 -21.88 -5.93
C MET A 212 11.03 -22.70 -4.73
N GLN A 213 10.81 -22.03 -3.61
CA GLN A 213 10.33 -22.65 -2.39
C GLN A 213 9.12 -21.90 -1.84
N ARG A 214 8.06 -22.61 -1.50
CA ARG A 214 6.88 -22.03 -0.85
C ARG A 214 6.56 -22.83 0.40
N ALA A 215 6.55 -22.15 1.55
CA ALA A 215 6.17 -22.78 2.81
C ALA A 215 4.70 -22.52 3.14
N GLU A 216 4.05 -23.56 3.65
CA GLU A 216 2.75 -23.49 4.30
C GLU A 216 2.91 -24.03 5.71
N THR A 217 2.32 -23.32 6.68
CA THR A 217 2.35 -23.71 8.08
C THR A 217 0.95 -24.05 8.54
N MET A 218 0.80 -25.21 9.16
CA MET A 218 -0.43 -25.66 9.78
C MET A 218 -0.19 -25.91 11.26
N VAL A 219 -1.08 -25.40 12.11
CA VAL A 219 -1.05 -25.62 13.56
C VAL A 219 -2.33 -26.31 13.99
N VAL A 220 -2.20 -27.48 14.62
CA VAL A 220 -3.33 -28.27 15.17
C VAL A 220 -3.04 -28.56 16.64
N GLY A 221 -3.75 -27.88 17.53
CA GLY A 221 -3.42 -27.91 18.96
C GLY A 221 -2.04 -27.30 19.20
N ASP A 222 -1.13 -28.07 19.79
CA ASP A 222 0.28 -27.70 20.00
C ASP A 222 1.21 -28.25 18.90
N GLN A 223 0.69 -28.98 17.91
CA GLN A 223 1.48 -29.57 16.84
C GLN A 223 1.56 -28.64 15.65
N VAL A 224 2.78 -28.31 15.25
CA VAL A 224 3.07 -27.50 14.06
C VAL A 224 3.61 -28.40 12.95
N THR A 225 3.07 -28.22 11.76
CA THR A 225 3.57 -28.82 10.52
C THR A 225 3.94 -27.71 9.56
N VAL A 226 5.23 -27.62 9.22
CA VAL A 226 5.74 -26.75 8.15
C VAL A 226 5.98 -27.60 6.92
N THR A 227 5.25 -27.32 5.85
CA THR A 227 5.39 -28.00 4.55
C THR A 227 6.04 -27.05 3.57
N VAL A 228 7.19 -27.43 3.02
CA VAL A 228 7.91 -26.65 2.01
C VAL A 228 7.75 -27.35 0.66
N GLN A 229 7.08 -26.68 -0.26
CA GLN A 229 6.93 -27.09 -1.65
C GLN A 229 8.10 -26.55 -2.47
N ILE A 230 8.78 -27.43 -3.21
CA ILE A 230 9.88 -27.08 -4.11
C ILE A 230 9.48 -27.36 -5.56
N ASN A 231 9.68 -26.37 -6.42
CA ASN A 231 9.45 -26.46 -7.87
C ASN A 231 10.69 -25.96 -8.61
N ARG A 232 10.91 -26.46 -9.83
CA ARG A 232 11.85 -25.83 -10.77
C ARG A 232 11.35 -24.46 -11.18
N VAL A 233 12.28 -23.58 -11.53
CA VAL A 233 11.97 -22.32 -12.21
C VAL A 233 12.14 -22.52 -13.72
N VAL A 234 11.09 -22.23 -14.50
CA VAL A 234 11.12 -22.32 -15.97
C VAL A 234 10.75 -20.95 -16.54
N LEU A 235 11.61 -20.39 -17.40
CA LEU A 235 11.46 -19.02 -17.89
C LEU A 235 10.81 -18.93 -19.29
N ASP A 236 10.57 -20.07 -19.95
CA ASP A 236 10.16 -20.12 -21.37
C ASP A 236 8.94 -19.25 -21.68
N GLN A 237 7.88 -19.34 -20.86
CA GLN A 237 6.67 -18.54 -21.06
C GLN A 237 6.91 -17.03 -20.89
N LEU A 238 7.83 -16.65 -19.98
CA LEU A 238 8.20 -15.27 -19.74
C LEU A 238 8.99 -14.71 -20.92
N LEU A 239 9.96 -15.48 -21.39
CA LEU A 239 10.82 -15.09 -22.51
C LEU A 239 10.05 -15.04 -23.84
N ALA A 240 9.04 -15.90 -24.00
CA ALA A 240 8.16 -15.90 -25.17
C ALA A 240 7.03 -14.84 -25.08
N GLY A 241 6.83 -14.20 -23.92
CA GLY A 241 5.72 -13.28 -23.68
C GLY A 241 4.33 -13.94 -23.73
N THR A 242 4.26 -15.26 -23.54
CA THR A 242 3.02 -16.05 -23.61
C THR A 242 2.38 -16.30 -22.26
N GLY A 243 3.07 -15.97 -21.16
CA GLY A 243 2.58 -16.17 -19.80
C GLY A 243 3.40 -15.39 -18.78
N THR A 244 2.93 -15.40 -17.53
CA THR A 244 3.59 -14.74 -16.39
C THR A 244 4.07 -15.73 -15.33
N ASP A 245 3.81 -17.01 -15.51
CA ASP A 245 4.19 -18.05 -14.55
C ASP A 245 5.62 -18.53 -14.82
N ALA A 246 6.37 -18.69 -13.73
CA ALA A 246 7.72 -19.26 -13.75
C ALA A 246 7.76 -20.62 -13.02
N THR A 247 6.63 -21.08 -12.47
CA THR A 247 6.52 -22.34 -11.74
C THR A 247 6.60 -23.51 -12.70
N GLY A 248 7.72 -24.22 -12.59
CA GLY A 248 7.98 -25.47 -13.27
C GLY A 248 7.50 -26.70 -12.47
N PRO A 249 7.91 -27.91 -12.90
CA PRO A 249 7.55 -29.15 -12.22
C PRO A 249 8.08 -29.20 -10.79
N ALA A 250 7.38 -29.96 -9.95
CA ALA A 250 7.81 -30.29 -8.60
C ALA A 250 9.16 -31.03 -8.62
N VAL A 251 10.00 -30.82 -7.60
CA VAL A 251 11.31 -31.46 -7.48
C VAL A 251 11.27 -32.51 -6.37
N ALA A 252 11.31 -33.79 -6.73
CA ALA A 252 11.36 -34.91 -5.78
C ALA A 252 12.80 -35.26 -5.35
N GLY A 253 12.95 -35.83 -4.15
CA GLY A 253 14.25 -36.27 -3.60
C GLY A 253 15.22 -35.13 -3.28
N GLN A 254 14.75 -33.88 -3.24
CA GLN A 254 15.57 -32.72 -2.95
C GLN A 254 15.74 -32.57 -1.43
N PRO A 255 16.97 -32.53 -0.90
CA PRO A 255 17.19 -32.30 0.53
C PRO A 255 16.85 -30.86 0.90
N VAL A 256 15.98 -30.70 1.90
CA VAL A 256 15.61 -29.42 2.52
C VAL A 256 16.08 -29.45 3.96
N THR A 257 16.97 -28.52 4.32
CA THR A 257 17.45 -28.36 5.70
C THR A 257 16.48 -27.48 6.47
N PHE A 258 16.01 -27.94 7.62
CA PHE A 258 15.17 -27.20 8.55
C PHE A 258 15.96 -26.90 9.82
N THR A 259 15.89 -25.66 10.31
CA THR A 259 16.43 -25.25 11.59
C THR A 259 15.36 -24.51 12.39
N LEU A 260 14.99 -25.06 13.54
CA LEU A 260 14.02 -24.47 14.45
C LEU A 260 14.74 -23.58 15.46
N PHE A 261 14.34 -22.31 15.49
CA PHE A 261 14.77 -21.35 16.49
C PHE A 261 13.61 -20.98 17.42
N GLU A 262 13.86 -20.99 18.71
CA GLU A 262 13.04 -20.31 19.71
C GLU A 262 13.47 -18.84 19.76
N ARG A 263 12.51 -17.91 19.67
CA ARG A 263 12.73 -16.47 19.76
C ARG A 263 12.00 -15.89 20.96
N ASN A 264 12.75 -15.25 21.84
CA ASN A 264 12.24 -14.58 23.03
C ASN A 264 12.57 -13.08 22.97
N TRP A 265 11.65 -12.23 23.44
CA TRP A 265 11.85 -10.80 23.52
C TRP A 265 12.05 -10.38 24.96
N ILE A 266 13.28 -10.04 25.34
CA ILE A 266 13.62 -9.64 26.71
C ILE A 266 13.38 -8.12 26.82
N PRO A 267 12.47 -7.67 27.71
CA PRO A 267 12.28 -6.25 27.96
C PRO A 267 13.49 -5.67 28.70
N VAL A 268 14.07 -4.61 28.16
CA VAL A 268 15.13 -3.83 28.77
C VAL A 268 14.57 -2.44 29.04
N GLU A 269 14.52 -2.05 30.31
CA GLU A 269 14.06 -0.72 30.71
C GLU A 269 15.02 0.35 30.15
N GLU A 270 14.49 1.29 29.37
CA GLU A 270 15.26 2.32 28.67
C GLU A 270 14.88 3.75 29.13
N GLY A 271 14.02 3.85 30.14
CA GLY A 271 13.64 5.12 30.77
C GLY A 271 12.16 5.17 31.12
N GLU A 272 11.62 6.37 31.20
CA GLU A 272 10.24 6.62 31.57
C GLU A 272 9.60 7.62 30.61
N TYR A 273 8.28 7.54 30.43
CA TYR A 273 7.50 8.55 29.73
C TYR A 273 6.25 8.89 30.53
N TYR A 274 5.82 10.14 30.42
CA TYR A 274 4.60 10.60 31.04
C TYR A 274 3.41 10.33 30.11
N ASP A 275 2.46 9.53 30.57
CA ASP A 275 1.17 9.33 29.91
C ASP A 275 0.24 10.50 30.28
N PHE A 276 0.02 11.41 29.34
CA PHE A 276 -0.76 12.63 29.58
C PHE A 276 -2.28 12.38 29.68
N ILE A 277 -2.78 11.22 29.23
CA ILE A 277 -4.19 10.86 29.32
C ILE A 277 -4.49 10.41 30.74
N GLU A 278 -3.69 9.47 31.24
CA GLU A 278 -3.86 8.89 32.57
C GLU A 278 -3.11 9.64 33.68
N LYS A 279 -2.27 10.61 33.30
CA LYS A 279 -1.45 11.44 34.19
C LYS A 279 -0.49 10.64 35.08
N VAL A 280 0.03 9.53 34.56
CA VAL A 280 0.96 8.63 35.27
C VAL A 280 2.28 8.50 34.51
N VAL A 281 3.38 8.36 35.25
CA VAL A 281 4.70 8.03 34.69
C VAL A 281 4.74 6.52 34.44
N ARG A 282 4.98 6.14 33.19
CA ARG A 282 5.09 4.74 32.75
C ARG A 282 6.53 4.44 32.36
N LYS A 283 7.00 3.25 32.70
CA LYS A 283 8.29 2.74 32.23
C LYS A 283 8.27 2.53 30.72
N ARG A 284 9.36 2.90 30.06
CA ARG A 284 9.63 2.65 28.65
C ARG A 284 10.56 1.45 28.54
N TYR A 285 10.18 0.48 27.72
CA TYR A 285 10.98 -0.72 27.46
C TYR A 285 11.42 -0.76 26.01
N ARG A 286 12.68 -1.14 25.79
CA ARG A 286 13.18 -1.64 24.51
C ARG A 286 13.27 -3.15 24.60
N TYR A 287 12.78 -3.86 23.59
CA TYR A 287 12.84 -5.31 23.57
C TYR A 287 14.10 -5.77 22.83
N GLN A 288 14.90 -6.61 23.47
CA GLN A 288 16.03 -7.28 22.84
C GLN A 288 15.64 -8.70 22.46
N GLN A 289 15.88 -9.07 21.22
CA GLN A 289 15.57 -10.41 20.74
C GLN A 289 16.69 -11.38 21.14
N GLN A 290 16.33 -12.47 21.80
CA GLN A 290 17.20 -13.61 22.06
C GLN A 290 16.74 -14.79 21.22
N THR A 291 17.67 -15.41 20.49
CA THR A 291 17.38 -16.56 19.63
C THR A 291 18.13 -17.78 20.15
N ARG A 292 17.46 -18.93 20.24
CA ARG A 292 18.07 -20.21 20.61
C ARG A 292 17.74 -21.25 19.56
N GLU A 293 18.76 -21.88 18.97
CA GLU A 293 18.58 -23.04 18.10
C GLU A 293 18.11 -24.24 18.94
N ILE A 294 17.04 -24.90 18.49
CA ILE A 294 16.40 -26.02 19.17
C ILE A 294 16.73 -27.32 18.44
N ILE A 295 16.45 -27.37 17.14
CA ILE A 295 16.57 -28.57 16.29
C ILE A 295 17.11 -28.15 14.92
N LYS A 296 17.95 -28.99 14.33
CA LYS A 296 18.38 -28.89 12.93
C LYS A 296 18.29 -30.27 12.28
N GLU A 297 17.49 -30.37 11.23
CA GLU A 297 17.21 -31.63 10.53
C GLU A 297 17.19 -31.43 9.02
N THR A 298 17.20 -32.52 8.27
CA THR A 298 17.06 -32.51 6.82
C THR A 298 15.99 -33.51 6.42
N ALA A 299 15.07 -33.08 5.56
CA ALA A 299 14.05 -33.94 4.98
C ALA A 299 14.12 -33.86 3.45
N GLU A 300 13.93 -34.99 2.78
CA GLU A 300 13.83 -35.03 1.33
C GLU A 300 12.40 -34.70 0.88
N THR A 301 12.28 -34.05 -0.27
CA THR A 301 10.98 -33.83 -0.89
C THR A 301 10.38 -35.14 -1.42
N ASP A 302 9.07 -35.29 -1.27
CA ASP A 302 8.32 -36.42 -1.83
C ASP A 302 8.11 -36.30 -3.36
N GLY A 303 7.33 -37.22 -3.95
CA GLY A 303 7.00 -37.22 -5.38
C GLY A 303 6.25 -35.97 -5.86
N ASP A 304 5.59 -35.25 -4.96
CA ASP A 304 4.90 -33.99 -5.23
C ASP A 304 5.80 -32.77 -4.94
N GLY A 305 7.07 -32.99 -4.58
CA GLY A 305 8.05 -31.96 -4.29
C GLY A 305 7.92 -31.32 -2.91
N ARG A 306 7.32 -32.00 -1.94
CA ARG A 306 7.07 -31.48 -0.59
C ARG A 306 8.00 -32.08 0.45
N ALA A 307 8.63 -31.22 1.23
CA ALA A 307 9.37 -31.61 2.44
C ALA A 307 8.59 -31.15 3.68
N ILE A 308 8.49 -31.99 4.70
CA ILE A 308 7.68 -31.72 5.89
C ILE A 308 8.55 -31.72 7.15
N PHE A 309 8.42 -30.67 7.95
CA PHE A 309 9.03 -30.54 9.26
C PHE A 309 7.94 -30.39 10.33
N ARG A 310 8.10 -31.08 11.47
CA ARG A 310 7.11 -31.08 12.55
C ARG A 310 7.78 -30.81 13.89
N PHE A 311 7.10 -30.03 14.73
CA PHE A 311 7.53 -29.79 16.10
C PHE A 311 6.34 -29.45 16.99
N THR A 312 6.53 -29.63 18.30
CA THR A 312 5.57 -29.20 19.32
C THR A 312 5.87 -27.75 19.73
N LEU A 313 4.87 -26.89 19.65
CA LEU A 313 4.97 -25.49 20.07
C LEU A 313 4.64 -25.35 21.56
N ASP A 314 5.36 -24.47 22.25
CA ASP A 314 4.96 -23.94 23.55
C ASP A 314 4.03 -22.72 23.33
N PRO A 315 2.82 -22.70 23.91
CA PRO A 315 1.85 -21.61 23.69
C PRO A 315 2.33 -20.24 24.18
N GLU A 316 3.35 -20.21 25.05
CA GLU A 316 3.95 -18.99 25.60
C GLU A 316 5.16 -18.50 24.79
N LYS A 317 5.51 -19.15 23.67
CA LYS A 317 6.74 -18.86 22.92
C LYS A 317 6.51 -18.53 21.46
N GLN A 318 7.54 -17.95 20.85
CA GLN A 318 7.63 -17.70 19.43
C GLN A 318 8.75 -18.54 18.80
N TYR A 319 8.49 -19.04 17.61
CA TYR A 319 9.40 -19.87 16.85
C TYR A 319 9.61 -19.32 15.45
N GLU A 320 10.81 -19.55 14.93
CA GLU A 320 11.15 -19.37 13.53
C GLU A 320 11.68 -20.70 13.00
N VAL A 321 11.04 -21.23 11.96
CA VAL A 321 11.55 -22.37 11.20
C VAL A 321 12.27 -21.82 9.98
N GLN A 322 13.59 -21.82 10.00
CA GLN A 322 14.39 -21.54 8.82
C GLN A 322 14.47 -22.80 7.97
N TYR A 323 14.26 -22.68 6.66
CA TYR A 323 14.38 -23.78 5.72
C TYR A 323 15.23 -23.36 4.52
N GLY A 324 16.09 -24.27 4.08
CA GLY A 324 17.05 -24.00 3.01
C GLY A 324 17.19 -25.17 2.06
N VAL A 325 17.36 -24.85 0.77
CA VAL A 325 17.57 -25.82 -0.32
C VAL A 325 18.69 -25.34 -1.23
N GLN A 326 19.48 -26.28 -1.77
CA GLN A 326 20.45 -25.99 -2.81
C GLN A 326 19.83 -26.17 -4.19
N ASP A 327 20.09 -25.21 -5.06
CA ASP A 327 19.70 -25.24 -6.47
C ASP A 327 20.65 -26.15 -7.29
N SER A 328 20.40 -26.37 -8.59
CA SER A 328 21.26 -27.28 -9.40
C SER A 328 22.71 -26.80 -9.54
N ARG A 329 22.97 -25.53 -9.20
CA ARG A 329 24.27 -24.88 -9.28
C ARG A 329 24.98 -24.88 -7.92
N GLY A 330 24.41 -25.54 -6.92
CA GLY A 330 24.94 -25.64 -5.55
C GLY A 330 24.73 -24.38 -4.71
N LEU A 331 23.90 -23.45 -5.16
CA LEU A 331 23.67 -22.18 -4.48
C LEU A 331 22.44 -22.27 -3.56
N TRP A 332 22.52 -21.68 -2.38
CA TRP A 332 21.49 -21.81 -1.34
C TRP A 332 20.34 -20.82 -1.52
N LEU A 333 19.11 -21.33 -1.47
CA LEU A 333 17.90 -20.55 -1.26
C LEU A 333 17.45 -20.78 0.18
N VAL A 334 17.31 -19.72 0.97
CA VAL A 334 16.93 -19.81 2.38
C VAL A 334 15.74 -18.90 2.65
N SER A 335 14.80 -19.36 3.47
CA SER A 335 13.67 -18.55 3.91
C SER A 335 13.24 -19.02 5.31
N SER A 336 12.27 -18.34 5.90
CA SER A 336 11.74 -18.73 7.19
C SER A 336 10.22 -18.65 7.27
N ALA A 337 9.66 -19.52 8.11
CA ALA A 337 8.27 -19.51 8.50
C ALA A 337 8.19 -19.17 9.99
N TRP A 338 7.32 -18.21 10.32
CA TRP A 338 7.13 -17.73 11.68
C TRP A 338 5.92 -18.38 12.30
N VAL A 339 6.07 -18.87 13.52
CA VAL A 339 5.00 -19.53 14.27
C VAL A 339 5.01 -19.01 15.69
N SER A 340 3.86 -18.57 16.18
CA SER A 340 3.72 -18.08 17.55
C SER A 340 2.64 -18.86 18.28
N GLY A 341 2.87 -19.14 19.56
CA GLY A 341 1.84 -19.65 20.45
C GLY A 341 0.69 -18.66 20.65
N GLN A 342 -0.43 -19.15 21.18
CA GLN A 342 -1.67 -18.36 21.36
C GLN A 342 -1.44 -17.07 22.16
N TRP A 343 -0.49 -17.04 23.11
CA TRP A 343 -0.20 -15.85 23.91
C TRP A 343 0.36 -14.68 23.08
N TYR A 344 1.04 -14.98 21.99
CA TYR A 344 1.59 -14.00 21.05
C TYR A 344 0.66 -13.73 19.85
N GLY A 345 -0.44 -14.47 19.73
CA GLY A 345 -1.50 -14.22 18.76
C GLY A 345 -2.56 -13.27 19.32
N TYR A 346 -3.36 -12.66 18.44
CA TYR A 346 -4.61 -12.02 18.86
C TYR A 346 -5.52 -13.08 19.51
N ASP A 347 -6.24 -12.69 20.56
CA ASP A 347 -7.17 -13.55 21.30
C ASP A 347 -8.02 -14.41 20.32
N PRO A 348 -7.97 -15.75 20.39
CA PRO A 348 -8.77 -16.61 19.52
C PRO A 348 -10.28 -16.42 19.69
N ASP A 349 -10.75 -15.83 20.80
CA ASP A 349 -12.15 -15.43 21.00
C ASP A 349 -12.52 -14.13 20.28
N TRP A 350 -11.53 -13.39 19.78
CA TRP A 350 -11.71 -12.31 18.80
C TRP A 350 -12.05 -12.93 17.44
N GLY A 351 -13.22 -13.57 17.38
CA GLY A 351 -13.71 -14.15 16.16
C GLY A 351 -13.97 -13.03 15.17
N TRP A 352 -13.28 -13.04 14.04
CA TRP A 352 -13.43 -12.03 12.99
C TRP A 352 -14.81 -12.22 12.36
N PRO A 353 -15.81 -11.37 12.64
CA PRO A 353 -17.09 -11.51 11.98
C PRO A 353 -16.88 -11.23 10.50
N GLN A 354 -17.04 -12.25 9.66
CA GLN A 354 -16.99 -12.11 8.21
C GLN A 354 -18.41 -12.19 7.66
N LEU A 355 -18.74 -11.23 6.80
CA LEU A 355 -19.98 -11.25 6.05
C LEU A 355 -19.66 -11.91 4.70
N VAL A 356 -20.14 -13.13 4.50
CA VAL A 356 -19.85 -13.93 3.29
C VAL A 356 -21.14 -14.06 2.48
N PRO A 357 -21.12 -13.89 1.14
CA PRO A 357 -22.28 -14.22 0.32
C PRO A 357 -22.72 -15.66 0.59
N GLU A 358 -24.03 -15.92 0.66
CA GLU A 358 -24.54 -17.29 0.74
C GLU A 358 -24.18 -18.11 -0.51
N ASP A 359 -24.02 -17.42 -1.65
CA ASP A 359 -23.56 -17.96 -2.93
C ASP A 359 -22.36 -17.13 -3.44
N GLU A 360 -21.15 -17.70 -3.37
CA GLU A 360 -19.89 -17.06 -3.77
C GLU A 360 -19.84 -16.71 -5.28
N GLY A 361 -20.69 -17.35 -6.10
CA GLY A 361 -20.82 -17.06 -7.53
C GLY A 361 -21.61 -15.78 -7.84
N ARG A 362 -22.35 -15.22 -6.86
CA ARG A 362 -23.25 -14.06 -7.05
C ARG A 362 -22.72 -12.77 -6.41
N TYR A 363 -21.44 -12.46 -6.59
CA TYR A 363 -20.86 -11.20 -6.08
C TYR A 363 -21.20 -9.96 -6.93
N ARG A 364 -21.78 -10.13 -8.13
CA ARG A 364 -22.34 -9.06 -8.98
C ARG A 364 -23.81 -9.33 -9.20
N VAL A 365 -24.66 -8.48 -8.65
CA VAL A 365 -26.12 -8.66 -8.69
C VAL A 365 -26.76 -7.39 -9.24
N ALA A 366 -27.87 -7.54 -9.97
CA ALA A 366 -28.60 -6.42 -10.55
C ALA A 366 -29.19 -5.52 -9.46
N VAL A 367 -29.30 -4.22 -9.75
CA VAL A 367 -29.90 -3.24 -8.83
C VAL A 367 -31.36 -3.64 -8.56
N GLY A 368 -31.69 -3.80 -7.28
CA GLY A 368 -33.04 -4.17 -6.81
C GLY A 368 -33.24 -5.64 -6.49
N GLU A 369 -32.27 -6.52 -6.79
CA GLU A 369 -32.34 -7.92 -6.43
C GLU A 369 -31.86 -8.14 -4.97
N PRO A 370 -32.58 -8.93 -4.15
CA PRO A 370 -32.14 -9.24 -2.79
C PRO A 370 -30.86 -10.08 -2.81
N VAL A 371 -29.90 -9.71 -1.95
CA VAL A 371 -28.66 -10.46 -1.74
C VAL A 371 -28.66 -11.06 -0.35
N ALA A 372 -28.35 -12.36 -0.27
CA ALA A 372 -28.25 -13.07 0.98
C ALA A 372 -26.79 -13.19 1.42
N TYR A 373 -26.52 -12.73 2.64
CA TYR A 373 -25.21 -12.80 3.26
C TYR A 373 -25.33 -13.48 4.61
N VAL A 374 -24.34 -14.31 4.93
CA VAL A 374 -24.24 -14.99 6.22
C VAL A 374 -23.14 -14.34 7.02
N LEU A 375 -23.47 -13.88 8.23
CA LEU A 375 -22.49 -13.44 9.21
C LEU A 375 -21.86 -14.68 9.86
N ARG A 376 -20.60 -14.96 9.54
CA ARG A 376 -19.83 -16.05 10.12
C ARG A 376 -18.88 -15.47 11.17
N LYS A 377 -18.88 -16.01 12.40
CA LYS A 377 -17.80 -15.76 13.36
C LYS A 377 -16.59 -16.55 12.87
N GLY A 378 -15.63 -15.89 12.23
CA GLY A 378 -14.39 -16.54 11.81
C GLY A 378 -13.60 -16.96 13.05
N SER A 379 -13.17 -18.22 13.13
CA SER A 379 -12.08 -18.58 14.03
C SER A 379 -10.83 -17.85 13.54
N GLY A 380 -10.13 -17.14 14.43
CA GLY A 380 -8.90 -16.42 14.12
C GLY A 380 -7.82 -17.38 13.62
N GLY A 381 -7.84 -17.69 12.33
CA GLY A 381 -6.83 -18.46 11.63
C GLY A 381 -6.46 -17.69 10.38
N TRP A 382 -5.27 -17.12 10.35
CA TRP A 382 -4.55 -16.89 9.09
C TRP A 382 -4.10 -18.23 8.50
N MET A 383 -5.02 -19.17 8.36
CA MET A 383 -4.80 -20.53 7.89
C MET A 383 -5.94 -20.93 6.96
N THR A 384 -5.52 -21.36 5.76
CA THR A 384 -6.24 -22.09 4.71
C THR A 384 -7.07 -21.27 3.71
N GLY A 385 -6.69 -21.38 2.43
CA GLY A 385 -7.66 -21.62 1.36
C GLY A 385 -7.64 -23.12 1.01
N PRO A 386 -8.21 -23.54 -0.13
CA PRO A 386 -9.55 -23.25 -0.61
C PRO A 386 -10.59 -24.21 0.01
N THR A 387 -11.85 -23.92 -0.25
CA THR A 387 -13.07 -24.66 0.10
C THR A 387 -12.95 -26.18 0.04
N ALA A 388 -13.20 -26.85 1.17
CA ALA A 388 -13.52 -28.26 1.21
C ALA A 388 -14.91 -28.47 0.57
N SER A 389 -14.94 -29.19 -0.56
CA SER A 389 -16.17 -29.70 -1.16
C SER A 389 -16.77 -30.78 -0.25
N CYS A 390 -17.91 -30.49 0.38
CA CYS A 390 -18.71 -31.54 1.01
C CYS A 390 -19.40 -32.37 -0.07
N SER A 391 -18.89 -33.57 -0.30
CA SER A 391 -19.60 -34.66 -0.96
C SER A 391 -20.91 -34.96 -0.23
N SER A 392 -22.00 -35.02 -0.99
CA SER A 392 -23.37 -35.30 -0.53
C SER A 392 -23.48 -36.64 0.21
N PRO A 393 -24.29 -36.75 1.29
CA PRO A 393 -24.72 -38.05 1.80
C PRO A 393 -25.97 -38.55 1.04
N PRO A 394 -26.21 -39.88 0.98
CA PRO A 394 -27.28 -40.48 0.21
C PRO A 394 -28.67 -40.26 0.85
N ALA A 395 -29.68 -40.38 0.00
CA ALA A 395 -31.09 -40.17 0.32
C ALA A 395 -31.62 -41.11 1.41
N GLY A 396 -32.43 -40.55 2.32
CA GLY A 396 -33.44 -41.28 3.09
C GLY A 396 -33.30 -41.22 4.61
N ALA A 397 -33.87 -40.20 5.24
CA ALA A 397 -34.65 -40.30 6.49
C ALA A 397 -35.20 -38.94 6.88
N SER A 398 -36.49 -38.91 7.17
CA SER A 398 -37.31 -37.77 7.56
C SER A 398 -37.01 -37.25 8.96
N GLY A 399 -36.97 -35.92 9.11
CA GLY A 399 -37.44 -35.21 10.31
C GLY A 399 -36.37 -34.57 11.20
N SER A 400 -36.23 -33.25 11.12
CA SER A 400 -36.20 -32.37 12.31
C SER A 400 -36.32 -30.90 11.90
N THR A 401 -37.10 -30.17 12.69
CA THR A 401 -37.64 -28.82 12.47
C THR A 401 -36.56 -27.73 12.50
N PRO A 402 -36.55 -26.73 11.59
CA PRO A 402 -35.69 -25.56 11.76
C PRO A 402 -36.28 -24.60 12.81
N CYS A 403 -35.47 -24.25 13.80
CA CYS A 403 -35.75 -23.15 14.74
C CYS A 403 -35.91 -21.82 13.98
N ARG A 404 -37.15 -21.35 13.82
CA ARG A 404 -37.45 -19.98 13.39
C ARG A 404 -37.44 -19.06 14.61
N ILE A 405 -36.44 -18.17 14.69
CA ILE A 405 -36.53 -17.01 15.58
C ILE A 405 -37.45 -15.98 14.91
N ARG A 406 -38.66 -15.78 15.47
CA ARG A 406 -39.56 -14.67 15.12
C ARG A 406 -39.06 -13.42 15.84
N LEU A 407 -38.72 -12.37 15.09
CA LEU A 407 -38.57 -11.02 15.63
C LEU A 407 -39.98 -10.45 15.96
N PRO A 408 -40.16 -9.75 17.10
CA PRO A 408 -41.45 -9.17 17.46
C PRO A 408 -41.75 -7.90 16.63
N SER A 409 -43.01 -7.77 16.22
CA SER A 409 -43.56 -6.59 15.54
C SER A 409 -43.53 -5.34 16.44
N PRO A 410 -43.38 -4.12 15.88
CA PRO A 410 -43.27 -2.91 16.68
C PRO A 410 -44.61 -2.56 17.36
N GLN A 411 -44.61 -2.47 18.69
CA GLN A 411 -45.72 -1.92 19.46
C GLN A 411 -45.74 -0.39 19.35
N ARG A 412 -46.92 0.16 19.02
CA ARG A 412 -47.26 1.57 19.11
C ARG A 412 -47.30 2.02 20.58
N CYS A 413 -46.53 3.04 20.94
CA CYS A 413 -46.72 3.78 22.19
C CYS A 413 -47.46 5.10 21.95
N ARG A 414 -48.48 5.32 22.79
CA ARG A 414 -49.48 6.40 22.74
C ARG A 414 -48.94 7.75 23.24
N SER A 415 -49.54 8.80 22.71
CA SER A 415 -49.49 10.20 23.13
C SER A 415 -49.93 10.43 24.58
N LYS A 416 -49.27 11.37 25.27
CA LYS A 416 -49.82 12.14 26.40
C LYS A 416 -49.44 13.62 26.27
N THR A 417 -50.36 14.49 26.66
CA THR A 417 -50.43 15.92 26.32
C THR A 417 -50.48 16.74 27.62
N PHE A 418 -49.56 17.73 27.76
CA PHE A 418 -49.60 19.08 28.39
C PHE A 418 -50.15 19.35 29.82
N PRO A 419 -49.68 20.42 30.54
CA PRO A 419 -50.10 21.82 30.31
C PRO A 419 -49.02 22.93 30.32
N THR A 420 -49.52 24.12 29.96
CA THR A 420 -49.04 25.44 29.47
C THR A 420 -48.31 26.44 30.43
N ARG A 421 -47.31 27.18 29.85
CA ARG A 421 -46.96 28.66 29.79
C ARG A 421 -47.43 29.68 30.87
N PRO A 422 -46.91 30.96 31.01
CA PRO A 422 -46.19 31.83 30.01
C PRO A 422 -45.11 32.86 30.52
N SER A 423 -44.58 33.70 29.58
CA SER A 423 -44.20 35.15 29.71
C SER A 423 -42.77 35.50 30.21
N THR A 424 -41.95 36.48 29.73
CA THR A 424 -42.02 37.61 28.79
C THR A 424 -40.64 38.30 28.62
N ALA A 425 -40.43 38.99 27.48
CA ALA A 425 -39.72 40.27 27.26
C ALA A 425 -38.16 40.41 27.23
N SER A 426 -37.65 40.94 26.10
CA SER A 426 -36.46 41.84 25.93
C SER A 426 -36.83 43.31 26.33
N PRO A 427 -35.99 44.38 26.27
CA PRO A 427 -34.66 44.59 25.64
C PRO A 427 -33.66 45.55 26.39
N SER A 428 -32.59 46.00 25.69
CA SER A 428 -31.89 47.32 25.75
C SER A 428 -30.43 47.43 26.26
N THR A 429 -29.53 47.66 25.30
CA THR A 429 -28.51 48.73 25.12
C THR A 429 -27.98 49.56 26.32
N ALA A 430 -26.64 49.65 26.45
CA ALA A 430 -25.91 50.89 26.77
C ALA A 430 -24.40 50.77 26.47
N ALA A 431 -23.84 51.82 25.85
CA ALA A 431 -22.44 52.00 25.49
C ALA A 431 -21.74 52.93 26.49
N ALA A 432 -20.40 52.83 26.64
CA ALA A 432 -19.55 53.96 27.06
C ALA A 432 -18.08 53.77 26.64
N THR A 433 -17.60 54.77 25.91
CA THR A 433 -16.26 55.08 25.39
C THR A 433 -15.27 55.59 26.46
N SER A 434 -13.96 55.35 26.28
CA SER A 434 -12.92 56.40 26.21
C SER A 434 -11.50 55.85 25.91
N ARG A 435 -10.82 56.53 24.99
CA ARG A 435 -9.40 56.44 24.55
C ARG A 435 -8.55 57.44 25.38
N PRO A 436 -7.26 57.73 25.07
CA PRO A 436 -6.05 56.90 24.87
C PRO A 436 -4.82 57.54 25.58
N CYS A 437 -3.61 56.98 25.45
CA CYS A 437 -2.36 57.79 25.36
C CYS A 437 -1.15 56.91 24.95
N THR A 438 -0.38 57.40 23.99
CA THR A 438 1.00 56.97 23.65
C THR A 438 1.87 58.22 23.70
N PRO A 439 3.18 58.09 23.99
CA PRO A 439 4.16 58.33 22.93
C PRO A 439 5.43 57.44 23.00
N SER A 440 6.09 57.36 21.83
CA SER A 440 7.43 56.82 21.47
C SER A 440 8.59 57.68 22.07
N PRO A 441 9.90 57.58 21.71
CA PRO A 441 10.75 56.53 21.07
C PRO A 441 12.11 56.29 21.81
N SER A 442 12.94 55.32 21.38
CA SER A 442 14.37 55.54 20.98
C SER A 442 15.27 54.28 21.02
N THR A 443 15.79 53.94 19.82
CA THR A 443 17.16 53.58 19.39
C THR A 443 18.24 52.93 20.29
N ARG A 444 19.01 52.02 19.63
CA ARG A 444 20.43 51.58 19.82
C ARG A 444 20.65 50.58 20.97
N ARG A 445 21.49 49.53 20.90
CA ARG A 445 22.65 49.18 20.04
C ARG A 445 23.07 47.70 20.27
N ARG A 446 23.66 47.06 19.23
CA ARG A 446 24.83 46.14 19.20
C ARG A 446 24.90 44.84 20.04
N CYS A 447 25.00 43.74 19.28
CA CYS A 447 26.09 42.76 19.18
C CYS A 447 26.70 42.11 20.44
N GLY A 448 26.68 40.77 20.45
CA GLY A 448 27.67 39.91 21.07
C GLY A 448 27.30 38.44 20.84
N TRP A 449 28.11 37.72 20.05
CA TRP A 449 28.01 36.27 19.85
C TRP A 449 28.49 35.50 21.08
N THR A 450 27.77 34.43 21.41
CA THR A 450 28.29 33.05 21.55
C THR A 450 27.15 32.09 21.25
#